data_AF-A0A9W7PIQ3-F1
#
_entry.id   AF-A0A9W7PIQ3-F1
#
_cell.length_a   1.000
_cell.length_b   1.000
_cell.length_c   1.000
_cell.angle_alpha   90.00
_cell.angle_beta   90.00
_cell.angle_gamma   90.00
#
_symmetry.space_group_name_H-M   'P 1'
#
loop_
_entity.id
_entity.type
_entity.pdbx_description
1 polymer ?
#
loop_
_entity_poly.entity_id
_entity_poly.type
_entity_poly.pdbx_seq_one_letter_code
_entity_poly.pdbx_strand_id
1 'polypeptide(L)' 'MGVKNIIKELRKQNHITQVEMAKAMQVTRQTIVAIENHHYNPSLELSLKIAKYFGVKVEEIFTLE' A
#
# COMPACT_ATOMS: atom_id res chain seq x y z
N MET A 1 -12.20 14.97 -0.72
CA MET A 1 -10.75 14.77 -0.57
C MET A 1 -10.51 13.28 -0.46
N GLY A 2 -9.94 12.68 -1.52
CA GLY A 2 -9.58 11.26 -1.57
C GLY A 2 -8.10 11.08 -1.26
N VAL A 3 -7.70 9.87 -0.87
CA VAL A 3 -6.27 9.52 -0.74
C VAL A 3 -5.88 8.70 -1.97
N LYS A 4 -4.97 9.23 -2.78
CA LYS A 4 -4.30 8.48 -3.84
C LYS A 4 -3.08 7.76 -3.27
N ASN A 5 -2.71 6.66 -3.92
CA ASN A 5 -1.48 5.94 -3.60
C ASN A 5 -0.82 5.32 -4.84
N ILE A 6 0.46 5.00 -4.74
CA ILE A 6 1.26 4.36 -5.82
C ILE A 6 1.69 2.93 -5.47
N ILE A 7 0.93 2.25 -4.59
CA ILE A 7 1.34 0.94 -4.05
C ILE A 7 1.46 -0.12 -5.14
N LYS A 8 0.57 -0.07 -6.13
CA LYS A 8 0.54 -1.03 -7.24
C LYS A 8 1.81 -0.93 -8.08
N GLU A 9 2.23 0.29 -8.37
CA GLU A 9 3.45 0.62 -9.11
C GLU A 9 4.67 0.15 -8.32
N LEU A 10 4.75 0.53 -7.04
CA LEU A 10 5.85 0.21 -6.15
C LEU A 10 5.99 -1.30 -5.96
N ARG A 11 4.87 -2.02 -5.79
CA ARG A 11 4.85 -3.47 -5.69
C ARG A 11 5.36 -4.14 -6.97
N LYS A 12 4.92 -3.66 -8.14
CA LYS A 12 5.36 -4.20 -9.45
C LYS A 12 6.85 -3.94 -9.71
N GLN A 13 7.36 -2.76 -9.36
CA GLN A 13 8.79 -2.42 -9.49
C GLN A 13 9.67 -3.33 -8.64
N ASN A 14 9.17 -3.78 -7.49
CA ASN A 14 9.86 -4.71 -6.60
C ASN A 14 9.58 -6.19 -6.91
N HIS A 15 8.87 -6.51 -8.01
CA HIS A 15 8.48 -7.87 -8.39
C HIS A 15 7.69 -8.66 -7.32
N ILE A 16 6.92 -7.96 -6.49
CA ILE A 16 6.14 -8.56 -5.40
C ILE A 16 4.72 -8.85 -5.88
N THR A 17 4.14 -9.98 -5.48
CA THR A 17 2.72 -10.30 -5.73
C THR A 17 1.82 -9.71 -4.65
N GLN A 18 0.53 -9.51 -4.95
CA GLN A 18 -0.44 -9.03 -3.94
C GLN A 18 -0.52 -9.98 -2.73
N VAL A 19 -0.34 -11.29 -2.95
CA VAL A 19 -0.37 -12.31 -1.89
C VAL A 19 0.85 -12.17 -0.97
N GLU A 20 2.04 -11.98 -1.54
CA GLU A 20 3.27 -11.78 -0.75
C GLU A 20 3.21 -10.50 0.07
N MET A 21 2.77 -9.40 -0.53
CA MET A 21 2.60 -8.14 0.20
C MET A 21 1.54 -8.27 1.30
N ALA A 22 0.42 -8.95 1.03
CA ALA A 22 -0.62 -9.19 2.03
C ALA A 22 -0.08 -9.99 3.22
N LYS A 23 0.70 -11.05 2.97
CA LYS A 23 1.38 -11.82 4.02
C LYS A 23 2.34 -10.96 4.83
N ALA A 24 3.18 -10.15 4.17
CA ALA A 24 4.12 -9.25 4.84
C ALA A 24 3.41 -8.23 5.74
N MET A 25 2.26 -7.71 5.30
CA MET A 25 1.46 -6.73 6.03
C MET A 25 0.47 -7.36 7.02
N GLN A 26 0.40 -8.69 7.11
CA GLN A 26 -0.56 -9.44 7.94
C GLN A 26 -2.03 -9.05 7.66
N VAL A 27 -2.35 -8.83 6.39
CA VAL A 27 -3.70 -8.52 5.91
C VAL A 27 -4.13 -9.52 4.84
N THR A 28 -5.39 -9.44 4.43
CA THR A 28 -5.88 -10.27 3.32
C THR A 28 -5.38 -9.74 1.98
N ARG A 29 -5.32 -10.60 0.96
CA ARG A 29 -5.04 -10.17 -0.43
C ARG A 29 -6.06 -9.12 -0.88
N GLN A 30 -7.32 -9.27 -0.49
CA GLN A 30 -8.41 -8.36 -0.81
C GLN A 30 -8.17 -6.96 -0.24
N THR A 31 -7.57 -6.87 0.95
CA THR A 31 -7.14 -5.59 1.54
C THR A 31 -6.14 -4.89 0.62
N ILE A 32 -5.11 -5.59 0.15
CA ILE A 32 -4.13 -5.02 -0.79
C ILE A 32 -4.80 -4.58 -2.10
N VAL A 33 -5.68 -5.42 -2.67
CA VAL A 33 -6.45 -5.07 -3.88
C VAL A 33 -7.29 -3.80 -3.68
N ALA A 34 -7.95 -3.67 -2.52
CA ALA A 34 -8.78 -2.51 -2.21
C ALA A 34 -7.95 -1.23 -2.07
N ILE A 35 -6.76 -1.31 -1.45
CA ILE A 35 -5.83 -0.17 -1.35
C ILE A 35 -5.33 0.23 -2.74
N GLU A 36 -4.85 -0.73 -3.54
CA GLU A 36 -4.32 -0.47 -4.89
C GLU A 36 -5.35 0.16 -5.85
N ASN A 37 -6.65 -0.08 -5.60
CA ASN A 37 -7.75 0.47 -6.41
C ASN A 37 -8.43 1.68 -5.75
N HIS A 38 -7.85 2.26 -4.70
CA HIS A 38 -8.41 3.41 -3.96
C HIS A 38 -9.81 3.19 -3.36
N HIS A 39 -10.20 1.93 -3.15
CA HIS A 39 -11.48 1.56 -2.53
C HIS A 39 -11.39 1.42 -1.01
N TYR A 40 -10.18 1.56 -0.45
CA TYR A 40 -9.94 1.50 0.99
C TYR A 40 -8.79 2.42 1.36
N ASN A 41 -9.05 3.31 2.33
CA ASN A 41 -8.01 4.11 2.96
C ASN A 41 -7.40 3.29 4.10
N PRO A 42 -6.12 2.88 4.00
CA PRO A 42 -5.47 2.15 5.07
C PRO A 42 -5.38 2.97 6.35
N SER A 43 -5.32 2.29 7.50
CA SER A 43 -5.02 2.95 8.78
C SER A 43 -3.62 3.56 8.75
N LEU A 44 -3.38 4.56 9.60
CA LEU A 44 -2.05 5.17 9.75
C LEU A 44 -0.97 4.12 10.02
N GLU A 45 -1.27 3.13 10.88
CA GLU A 45 -0.35 2.04 11.18
C GLU A 45 0.00 1.22 9.92
N LEU A 46 -1.00 0.87 9.10
CA LEU A 46 -0.78 0.11 7.88
C LEU A 46 0.01 0.94 6.85
N SER A 47 -0.32 2.23 6.70
CA SER A 47 0.44 3.15 5.83
C SER A 47 1.91 3.25 6.25
N LEU A 48 2.19 3.38 7.55
CA LEU A 48 3.56 3.41 8.09
C LEU A 48 4.30 2.08 7.88
N LYS A 49 3.61 0.94 8.06
CA LYS A 49 4.19 -0.39 7.77
C LYS A 49 4.55 -0.53 6.30
N ILE A 50 3.69 -0.09 5.39
CA ILE A 50 3.93 -0.12 3.94
C ILE A 50 5.12 0.76 3.57
N ALA A 51 5.18 1.98 4.09
CA ALA A 51 6.31 2.89 3.89
C ALA A 51 7.63 2.27 4.37
N LYS A 52 7.63 1.71 5.58
CA LYS A 52 8.79 0.98 6.13
C LYS A 52 9.18 -0.23 5.29
N TYR A 53 8.20 -0.98 4.78
CA TYR A 53 8.42 -2.16 3.96
C TYR A 53 9.14 -1.83 2.64
N PHE A 54 8.79 -0.70 2.02
CA PHE A 54 9.43 -0.24 0.80
C PHE A 54 10.64 0.69 1.02
N GLY A 55 10.92 1.07 2.27
CA GLY A 55 12.06 1.94 2.61
C GLY A 55 11.90 3.38 2.13
N VAL A 56 10.66 3.87 1.97
CA VAL A 56 10.34 5.24 1.53
C VAL A 56 9.46 5.93 2.58
N LYS A 57 9.25 7.25 2.46
CA LYS A 57 8.34 7.98 3.34
C LYS A 57 6.88 7.71 2.97
N VAL A 58 5.98 7.88 3.94
CA VAL A 58 4.53 7.72 3.72
C VAL A 58 4.02 8.72 2.68
N GLU A 59 4.54 9.95 2.68
CA GLU A 59 4.15 11.00 1.73
C GLU A 59 4.59 10.70 0.28
N GLU A 60 5.57 9.82 0.08
CA GLU A 60 5.98 9.36 -1.25
C GLU A 60 5.01 8.29 -1.79
N ILE A 61 4.30 7.59 -0.89
CA ILE A 61 3.34 6.54 -1.26
C ILE A 61 1.92 7.10 -1.37
N PHE A 62 1.51 7.99 -0.44
CA PHE A 62 0.13 8.47 -0.31
C PHE A 62 0.05 9.99 -0.46
N THR A 63 -0.92 10.46 -1.25
CA THR A 63 -1.17 11.90 -1.49
C THR A 63 -2.65 12.23 -1.31
N LEU A 64 -2.93 13.43 -0.81
CA LEU A 64 -4.29 13.96 -0.70
C LEU A 64 -4.70 14.66 -2.02
N GLU A 65 -5.93 14.41 -2.44
CA GLU A 65 -6.64 15.20 -3.46
C GLU A 65 -7.50 16.32 -2.85
#